data_AF-X0X6Y3-F1
#
_entry.id   AF-X0X6Y3-F1
#
_cell.length_a   1.000
_cell.length_b   1.000
_cell.length_c   1.000
_cell.angle_alpha   90.00
_cell.angle_beta   90.00
_cell.angle_gamma   90.00
#
_symmetry.space_group_name_H-M   'P 1'
#
loop_
_entity.id
_entity.type
_entity.pdbx_description
1 polymer ?
#
loop_
_entity_poly.entity_id
_entity_poly.type
_entity_poly.pdbx_seq_one_letter_code
_entity_poly.pdbx_strand_id
1 'polypeptide(L)'
;MDYQFTPEQEELRSTVRAILAQRSQPRDSFDGGPALDAGAWSALSELGLCGLGVDESLGGSGGDLIDQLIVVEEIGRAAAAVPFASSTVVSLPLVDALASDSQRERFLPAVASGELILTTALTGEGTGNPDDTVT
;
A
#
# COMPACT_ATOMS: atom_id res chain seq x y z
N MET A 1 -4.59 24.54 16.73
CA MET A 1 -4.70 23.29 15.95
C MET A 1 -3.52 23.30 15.02
N ASP A 2 -2.68 22.27 15.08
CA ASP A 2 -1.49 22.14 14.25
C ASP A 2 -1.80 21.11 13.15
N TYR A 3 -1.44 21.46 11.91
CA TYR A 3 -1.70 20.65 10.71
C TYR A 3 -0.40 20.37 9.95
N GLN A 4 0.76 20.70 10.54
CA GLN A 4 2.04 20.36 9.96
C GLN A 4 2.33 18.87 10.20
N PHE A 5 3.04 18.25 9.25
CA PHE A 5 3.63 16.94 9.48
C PHE A 5 4.67 17.01 10.59
N THR A 6 4.83 15.91 11.31
CA THR A 6 5.95 15.76 12.24
C THR A 6 7.28 15.68 11.48
N PRO A 7 8.43 15.91 12.13
CA PRO A 7 9.73 15.69 11.51
C PRO A 7 9.90 14.29 10.92
N GLU A 8 9.39 13.25 11.60
CA GLU A 8 9.45 11.86 11.15
C GLU A 8 8.60 11.65 9.89
N GLN A 9 7.43 12.27 9.82
CA GLN A 9 6.56 12.24 8.64
C GLN A 9 7.18 12.95 7.44
N GLU A 10 7.86 14.08 7.66
CA GLU A 10 8.59 14.77 6.57
C GLU A 10 9.81 13.96 6.11
N GLU A 11 10.50 13.28 7.02
CA GLU A 11 11.58 12.35 6.68
C GLU A 11 11.08 11.17 5.84
N LEU A 12 9.97 10.53 6.26
CA LEU A 12 9.28 9.49 5.49
C LEU A 12 8.95 9.99 4.08
N ARG A 13 8.28 11.15 3.97
CA ARG A 13 7.91 11.77 2.70
C ARG A 13 9.13 11.98 1.79
N SER A 14 10.20 12.55 2.35
CA SER A 14 11.42 12.85 1.60
C SER A 14 12.11 11.58 1.09
N THR A 15 12.14 10.53 1.92
CA THR A 15 12.75 9.23 1.60
C THR A 15 11.98 8.51 0.50
N VAL A 16 10.65 8.41 0.64
CA VAL A 16 9.77 7.77 -0.35
C VAL A 16 9.85 8.49 -1.69
N ARG A 17 9.84 9.83 -1.67
CA ARG A 17 10.02 10.63 -2.88
C ARG A 17 11.34 10.32 -3.58
N ALA A 18 12.44 10.32 -2.82
CA ALA A 18 13.78 10.14 -3.36
C ALA A 18 13.96 8.74 -3.96
N ILE A 19 13.41 7.70 -3.32
CA ILE A 19 13.55 6.33 -3.83
C ILE A 19 12.67 6.09 -5.05
N LEU A 20 11.42 6.59 -5.05
CA LEU A 20 10.53 6.44 -6.20
C LEU A 20 11.03 7.22 -7.41
N ALA A 21 11.60 8.42 -7.23
CA ALA A 21 12.21 9.17 -8.32
C ALA A 21 13.39 8.42 -8.99
N GLN A 22 14.05 7.50 -8.26
CA GLN A 22 15.15 6.69 -8.79
C GLN A 22 14.70 5.36 -9.38
N ARG A 23 13.63 4.77 -8.84
CA ARG A 23 13.23 3.38 -9.12
C ARG A 23 12.00 3.26 -9.99
N SER A 24 11.12 4.26 -10.00
CA SER A 24 9.88 4.18 -10.77
C SER A 24 10.12 4.41 -12.26
N GLN A 25 9.32 3.73 -13.07
CA GLN A 25 9.30 3.89 -14.53
C GLN A 25 7.93 4.45 -14.96
N PRO A 26 7.63 5.74 -14.73
CA PRO A 26 6.28 6.29 -14.94
C PRO A 26 5.79 6.18 -16.39
N ARG A 27 6.70 6.14 -17.37
CA ARG A 27 6.35 5.97 -18.79
C ARG A 27 5.74 4.60 -19.07
N ASP A 28 6.19 3.56 -18.38
CA ASP A 28 5.70 2.20 -18.56
C ASP A 28 4.19 2.12 -18.26
N SER A 29 3.71 2.88 -17.27
CA SER A 29 2.28 2.99 -16.96
C SER A 29 1.42 3.54 -18.12
N PHE A 30 2.00 4.32 -19.03
CA PHE A 30 1.30 4.91 -20.19
C PHE A 30 1.53 4.12 -21.48
N ASP A 31 2.70 3.49 -21.61
CA ASP A 31 3.13 2.82 -22.85
C ASP A 31 2.75 1.32 -22.88
N GLY A 32 1.91 0.88 -21.95
CA GLY A 32 1.48 -0.53 -21.85
C GLY A 32 2.57 -1.44 -21.28
N GLY A 33 3.44 -0.90 -20.43
CA GLY A 33 4.43 -1.64 -19.67
C GLY A 33 3.81 -2.58 -18.62
N PRO A 34 4.63 -3.18 -17.75
CA PRO A 34 4.16 -4.16 -16.80
C PRO A 34 3.10 -3.57 -15.86
N ALA A 35 2.10 -4.38 -15.51
CA ALA A 35 1.05 -3.99 -14.57
C ALA A 35 1.56 -3.71 -13.14
N LEU A 36 2.79 -4.16 -12.84
CA LEU A 36 3.49 -3.95 -11.59
C LEU A 36 4.90 -3.43 -11.87
N ASP A 37 5.22 -2.26 -11.35
CA ASP A 37 6.59 -1.75 -11.27
C ASP A 37 7.33 -2.50 -10.14
N ALA A 38 7.94 -3.63 -10.49
CA ALA A 38 8.63 -4.49 -9.55
C ALA A 38 9.81 -3.78 -8.87
N GLY A 39 10.46 -2.83 -9.55
CA GLY A 39 11.58 -2.07 -9.00
C GLY A 39 11.12 -1.10 -7.91
N ALA A 40 10.03 -0.37 -8.17
CA ALA A 40 9.39 0.48 -7.17
C ALA A 40 8.82 -0.34 -6.01
N TRP A 41 8.16 -1.48 -6.29
CA TRP A 41 7.59 -2.34 -5.24
C TRP A 41 8.67 -2.88 -4.30
N SER A 42 9.75 -3.47 -4.85
CA SER A 42 10.89 -3.96 -4.05
C SER A 42 11.45 -2.87 -3.15
N ALA A 43 11.61 -1.66 -3.68
CA ALA A 43 12.18 -0.55 -2.93
C ALA A 43 11.28 -0.10 -1.77
N LEU A 44 9.95 -0.11 -1.95
CA LEU A 44 9.00 0.18 -0.87
C LEU A 44 9.00 -0.92 0.20
N SER A 45 9.06 -2.19 -0.21
CA SER A 45 9.10 -3.34 0.69
C SER A 45 10.40 -3.41 1.50
N GLU A 46 11.55 -3.13 0.87
CA GLU A 46 12.85 -3.08 1.54
C GLU A 46 12.94 -2.00 2.63
N LEU A 47 12.16 -0.93 2.48
CA LEU A 47 12.00 0.12 3.51
C LEU A 47 10.98 -0.25 4.60
N GLY A 48 10.36 -1.43 4.54
CA GLY A 48 9.34 -1.88 5.49
C GLY A 48 7.96 -1.24 5.30
N LEU A 49 7.78 -0.41 4.27
CA LEU A 49 6.59 0.43 4.13
C LEU A 49 5.30 -0.39 3.94
N CYS A 50 5.41 -1.58 3.35
CA CYS A 50 4.28 -2.49 3.14
C CYS A 50 3.62 -2.93 4.46
N GLY A 51 4.34 -2.85 5.58
CA GLY A 51 3.86 -3.17 6.93
C GLY A 51 3.45 -1.97 7.77
N LEU A 52 3.34 -0.76 7.19
CA LEU A 52 2.82 0.41 7.92
C LEU A 52 1.39 0.16 8.44
N GLY A 53 1.12 0.58 9.66
CA GLY A 53 -0.15 0.39 10.36
C GLY A 53 -0.32 -1.00 10.98
N VAL A 54 0.67 -1.89 10.87
CA VAL A 54 0.67 -3.21 11.51
C VAL A 54 1.64 -3.23 12.70
N ASP A 55 1.26 -3.96 13.74
CA ASP A 55 2.08 -4.16 14.93
C ASP A 55 3.40 -4.87 14.59
N GLU A 56 4.49 -4.42 15.23
CA GLU A 56 5.84 -4.92 15.00
C GLU A 56 5.97 -6.41 15.37
N SER A 57 5.18 -6.92 16.33
CA SER A 57 5.16 -8.35 16.70
C SER A 57 4.61 -9.25 15.60
N LEU A 58 3.89 -8.66 14.63
CA LEU A 58 3.33 -9.33 13.46
C LEU A 58 4.11 -9.01 12.17
N GLY A 59 5.32 -8.47 12.32
CA GLY A 59 6.21 -8.11 11.22
C GLY A 59 5.93 -6.75 10.59
N GLY A 60 5.07 -5.94 11.20
CA GLY A 60 4.77 -4.58 10.76
C GLY A 60 5.90 -3.57 11.06
N SER A 61 5.72 -2.36 10.55
CA SER A 61 6.65 -1.23 10.76
C SER A 61 6.05 -0.12 11.63
N GLY A 62 4.92 -0.38 12.31
CA GLY A 62 4.21 0.61 13.10
C GLY A 62 3.67 1.75 12.23
N GLY A 63 3.60 2.95 12.79
CA GLY A 63 3.03 4.12 12.12
C GLY A 63 1.50 4.09 12.08
N ASP A 64 0.92 5.10 11.44
CA ASP A 64 -0.52 5.30 11.37
C ASP A 64 -1.04 5.55 9.93
N LEU A 65 -2.32 5.87 9.82
CA LEU A 65 -2.96 6.17 8.54
C LEU A 65 -2.34 7.38 7.84
N ILE A 66 -1.84 8.38 8.57
CA ILE A 66 -1.20 9.55 7.96
C ILE A 66 0.12 9.15 7.32
N ASP A 67 0.90 8.30 7.99
CA ASP A 67 2.15 7.76 7.43
C ASP A 67 1.89 6.98 6.14
N GLN A 68 0.85 6.13 6.13
CA GLN A 68 0.41 5.41 4.93
C GLN A 68 0.00 6.37 3.80
N LEU A 69 -0.75 7.43 4.11
CA LEU A 69 -1.22 8.39 3.12
C LEU A 69 -0.09 9.25 2.54
N ILE A 70 0.95 9.54 3.32
CA ILE A 70 2.18 10.17 2.81
C ILE A 70 2.83 9.29 1.74
N VAL A 71 2.93 7.97 1.99
CA VAL A 71 3.47 7.02 0.99
C VAL A 71 2.59 6.99 -0.26
N VAL A 72 1.27 6.96 -0.11
CA VAL A 72 0.32 7.01 -1.25
C VAL A 72 0.47 8.29 -2.06
N GLU A 73 0.65 9.45 -1.42
CA GLU A 73 0.86 10.72 -2.12
C GLU A 73 2.11 10.67 -3.01
N GLU A 74 3.22 10.16 -2.49
CA GLU A 74 4.47 10.11 -3.24
C GLU A 74 4.45 9.01 -4.34
N ILE A 75 3.73 7.90 -4.13
CA ILE A 75 3.44 6.91 -5.19
C ILE A 75 2.66 7.56 -6.34
N GLY A 76 1.60 8.31 -6.02
CA GLY A 76 0.82 9.04 -7.00
C GLY A 76 1.64 10.08 -7.76
N ARG A 77 2.50 10.82 -7.04
CA ARG A 77 3.45 11.79 -7.63
C ARG A 77 4.40 11.14 -8.63
N ALA A 78 4.88 9.94 -8.33
CA ALA A 78 5.80 9.19 -9.18
C ALA A 78 5.11 8.38 -10.29
N ALA A 79 3.76 8.38 -10.33
CA ALA A 79 2.94 7.53 -11.19
C ALA A 79 3.39 6.04 -11.17
N ALA A 80 3.82 5.57 -10.00
CA ALA A 80 4.35 4.22 -9.83
C ALA A 80 3.21 3.20 -9.80
N ALA A 81 3.27 2.20 -10.69
CA ALA A 81 2.30 1.13 -10.78
C ALA A 81 2.55 0.09 -9.66
N VAL A 82 2.16 0.40 -8.42
CA VAL A 82 2.35 -0.47 -7.26
C VAL A 82 1.06 -0.63 -6.43
N PRO A 83 0.80 -1.81 -5.83
CA PRO A 83 -0.46 -2.12 -5.15
C PRO A 83 -0.48 -1.64 -3.69
N PHE A 84 0.29 -0.61 -3.33
CA PHE A 84 0.41 -0.16 -1.93
C PHE A 84 -0.94 0.24 -1.34
N ALA A 85 -1.72 1.05 -2.06
CA ALA A 85 -3.04 1.49 -1.61
C ALA A 85 -4.00 0.31 -1.45
N SER A 86 -4.12 -0.58 -2.44
CA SER A 86 -5.04 -1.72 -2.37
C SER A 86 -4.62 -2.76 -1.34
N SER A 87 -3.31 -3.04 -1.23
CA SER A 87 -2.77 -4.07 -0.35
C SER A 87 -2.62 -3.56 1.09
N THR A 88 -1.80 -2.54 1.31
CA THR A 88 -1.40 -2.07 2.65
C THR A 88 -2.42 -1.14 3.28
N VAL A 89 -3.06 -0.25 2.51
CA VAL A 89 -4.01 0.73 3.08
C VAL A 89 -5.42 0.14 3.23
N VAL A 90 -5.85 -0.72 2.30
CA VAL A 90 -7.21 -1.27 2.31
C VAL A 90 -7.26 -2.71 2.81
N SER A 91 -6.54 -3.63 2.18
CA SER A 91 -6.72 -5.07 2.45
C SER A 91 -6.09 -5.53 3.77
N LEU A 92 -4.92 -5.00 4.10
CA LEU A 92 -4.15 -5.40 5.27
C LEU A 92 -4.89 -5.06 6.59
N PRO A 93 -5.47 -3.87 6.80
CA PRO A 93 -6.26 -3.58 7.99
C PRO A 93 -7.52 -4.44 8.10
N LEU A 94 -8.09 -4.88 6.98
CA LEU A 94 -9.24 -5.79 6.98
C LEU A 94 -8.85 -7.18 7.47
N VAL A 95 -7.69 -7.69 7.04
CA VAL A 95 -7.15 -8.96 7.56
C VAL A 95 -6.83 -8.80 9.04
N ASP A 96 -6.16 -7.73 9.44
CA ASP A 96 -5.83 -7.50 10.84
C ASP A 96 -7.09 -7.40 11.72
N ALA A 97 -8.14 -6.71 11.26
CA ALA A 97 -9.37 -6.56 12.03
C ALA A 97 -10.23 -7.84 12.09
N LEU A 98 -10.30 -8.62 11.01
CA LEU A 98 -11.34 -9.65 10.84
C LEU A 98 -10.83 -11.08 10.85
N ALA A 99 -9.53 -11.30 10.68
CA ALA A 99 -8.97 -12.64 10.58
C ALA A 99 -8.79 -13.31 11.96
N SER A 100 -8.77 -14.64 11.98
CA SER A 100 -8.36 -15.39 13.18
C SER A 100 -6.87 -15.18 13.47
N ASP A 101 -6.43 -15.44 14.69
CA ASP A 101 -5.01 -15.29 15.06
C ASP A 101 -4.08 -16.09 14.15
N SER A 102 -4.44 -17.34 13.83
CA SER A 102 -3.71 -18.18 12.88
C SER A 102 -3.66 -17.63 11.45
N GLN A 103 -4.66 -16.87 11.03
CA GLN A 103 -4.66 -16.19 9.73
C GLN A 103 -3.80 -14.93 9.78
N ARG A 104 -3.85 -14.16 10.88
CA ARG A 104 -2.97 -13.00 11.09
C ARG A 104 -1.50 -13.40 11.06
N GLU A 105 -1.12 -14.40 11.87
CA GLU A 105 0.24 -14.95 11.93
C GLU A 105 0.74 -15.45 10.57
N ARG A 106 -0.17 -15.96 9.74
CA ARG A 106 0.17 -16.44 8.39
C ARG A 106 0.32 -15.30 7.39
N PHE A 107 -0.57 -14.32 7.39
CA PHE A 107 -0.69 -13.34 6.31
C PHE A 107 0.02 -12.02 6.58
N LEU A 108 -0.07 -11.48 7.81
CA LEU A 108 0.47 -10.15 8.10
C LEU A 108 1.99 -10.06 7.87
N PRO A 109 2.82 -11.03 8.30
CA PRO A 109 4.26 -10.96 8.04
C PRO A 109 4.60 -11.01 6.55
N ALA A 110 3.86 -11.81 5.78
CA ALA A 110 4.09 -11.98 4.34
C ALA A 110 3.67 -10.74 3.54
N VAL A 111 2.64 -10.02 3.99
CA VAL A 111 2.23 -8.75 3.35
C VAL A 111 3.14 -7.61 3.77
N ALA A 112 3.55 -7.57 5.04
CA ALA A 112 4.45 -6.56 5.57
C ALA A 112 5.83 -6.62 4.89
N SER A 113 6.30 -7.82 4.52
CA SER A 113 7.54 -7.99 3.74
C SER A 113 7.40 -7.67 2.26
N GLY A 114 6.18 -7.47 1.75
CA GLY A 114 5.89 -7.29 0.33
C GLY A 114 5.91 -8.57 -0.52
N GLU A 115 6.14 -9.74 0.08
CA GLU A 115 6.12 -11.05 -0.61
C GLU A 115 4.70 -11.43 -1.06
N LEU A 116 3.71 -11.11 -0.23
CA LEU A 116 2.30 -11.34 -0.51
C LEU A 116 1.59 -10.01 -0.79
N ILE A 117 0.95 -9.92 -1.95
CA ILE A 117 0.09 -8.78 -2.29
C ILE A 117 -1.37 -9.20 -2.06
N LEU A 118 -2.08 -8.42 -1.25
CA LEU A 118 -3.52 -8.56 -1.06
C LEU A 118 -4.30 -7.56 -1.88
N THR A 119 -5.54 -7.93 -2.21
CA THR A 119 -6.52 -6.99 -2.76
C THR A 119 -7.91 -7.39 -2.31
N THR A 120 -8.79 -6.41 -2.17
CA THR A 120 -10.20 -6.61 -1.89
C THR A 120 -11.03 -6.62 -3.18
N ALA A 121 -11.73 -7.72 -3.41
CA ALA A 121 -12.72 -7.84 -4.47
C ALA A 121 -14.09 -7.36 -3.97
N LEU A 122 -14.28 -6.03 -3.94
CA LEU A 122 -15.55 -5.41 -3.50
C LEU A 122 -16.61 -5.38 -4.61
N THR A 123 -16.18 -5.40 -5.87
CA THR A 123 -17.05 -5.33 -7.04
C THR A 123 -17.12 -6.69 -7.75
N GLY A 124 -18.28 -6.99 -8.33
CA GLY A 124 -18.58 -8.19 -9.10
C GLY A 124 -19.84 -7.99 -9.94
N GLU A 125 -20.17 -8.97 -10.78
CA GLU A 125 -21.41 -8.95 -11.55
C GLU A 125 -22.60 -8.82 -10.59
N GLY A 126 -23.39 -7.76 -10.74
CA GLY A 126 -24.57 -7.46 -9.89
C GLY A 126 -24.29 -6.71 -8.58
N THR A 127 -23.06 -6.25 -8.32
CA THR A 127 -22.72 -5.45 -7.14
C THR A 127 -22.62 -3.93 -7.42
N GLY A 128 -23.20 -3.48 -8.54
CA GLY A 128 -23.42 -2.06 -8.82
C GLY A 128 -24.43 -1.44 -7.84
N ASN A 129 -24.87 -0.21 -8.09
CA ASN A 129 -25.98 0.36 -7.35
C ASN A 129 -27.15 -0.65 -7.35
N PRO A 130 -27.81 -0.98 -6.22
CA PRO A 130 -28.97 -1.87 -6.23
C PRO A 130 -30.10 -1.42 -7.18
N ASP A 131 -30.10 -0.16 -7.63
CA ASP A 131 -30.98 0.36 -8.67
C ASP A 131 -30.46 0.19 -10.12
N ASP A 132 -29.20 -0.20 -10.32
CA ASP A 132 -28.66 -0.51 -11.64
C ASP A 132 -29.18 -1.89 -12.09
N THR A 133 -30.28 -1.85 -12.84
CA THR A 133 -30.78 -3.03 -13.54
C THR A 133 -29.77 -3.42 -14.63
N VAL A 134 -29.12 -4.57 -14.44
CA VAL A 134 -28.35 -5.24 -15.50
C VAL A 134 -29.31 -5.48 -16.67
N THR A 135 -29.13 -4.72 -17.74
CA THR A 135 -29.87 -4.85 -19.00
C THR A 135 -29.08 -5.65 -20.01
#